data_AF-A0AB73RJU3-F1
#
_entry.id   AF-A0AB73RJU3-F1
#
_cell.length_a   1.000
_cell.length_b   1.000
_cell.length_c   1.000
_cell.angle_alpha   90.00
_cell.angle_beta   90.00
_cell.angle_gamma   90.00
#
_symmetry.space_group_name_H-M   'P 1'
#
loop_
_entity.id
_entity.type
_entity.pdbx_description
1 polymer ?
#
loop_
_entity_poly.entity_id
_entity_poly.type
_entity_poly.pdbx_seq_one_letter_code
_entity_poly.pdbx_strand_id
1 'polypeptide(L)'
;MDKQYLVTVAPIQSNSATKKKNPLSAADRKNIKVSPETLNKIKTICTMKDMKNYELIDEMLDYYITNKLNSNEQNNLLLRR
;
A
#
# COMPACT_ATOMS: atom_id res chain seq x y z
N MET A 1 19.61 47.97 13.37
CA MET A 1 19.34 47.00 14.45
C MET A 1 18.75 45.78 13.79
N ASP A 2 19.62 45.03 13.13
CA ASP A 2 19.26 44.05 12.13
C ASP A 2 19.21 42.69 12.80
N LYS A 3 17.99 42.21 13.04
CA LYS A 3 17.77 40.90 13.65
C LYS A 3 18.07 39.84 12.60
N GLN A 4 19.21 39.17 12.76
CA GLN A 4 19.56 37.97 12.01
C GLN A 4 18.74 36.80 12.58
N TYR A 5 17.79 36.28 11.79
CA TYR A 5 17.04 35.08 12.15
C TYR A 5 17.70 33.88 11.50
N LEU A 6 18.06 32.89 12.31
CA LEU A 6 18.67 31.65 11.86
C LEU A 6 17.54 30.71 11.41
N VAL A 7 17.27 30.67 10.11
CA VAL A 7 16.26 29.78 9.50
C VAL A 7 16.88 28.39 9.34
N THR A 8 16.63 27.51 10.30
CA THR A 8 17.02 26.10 10.20
C THR A 8 15.99 25.35 9.35
N VAL A 9 16.27 25.19 8.07
CA VAL A 9 15.55 24.27 7.19
C VAL A 9 15.98 22.83 7.50
N ALA A 10 15.26 22.17 8.40
CA ALA A 10 15.39 20.73 8.58
C ALA A 10 14.75 20.03 7.37
N PRO A 11 15.43 19.08 6.72
CA PRO A 11 14.79 18.25 5.70
C PRO A 11 13.71 17.42 6.39
N ILE A 12 12.47 17.58 5.94
CA ILE A 12 11.36 16.71 6.34
C ILE A 12 11.68 15.35 5.73
N GLN A 13 12.31 14.49 6.53
CA GLN A 13 12.45 13.09 6.19
C GLN A 13 11.05 12.49 6.25
N SER A 14 10.35 12.52 5.12
CA SER A 14 9.16 11.71 4.91
C SER A 14 9.62 10.25 4.91
N ASN A 15 9.86 9.72 6.10
CA ASN A 15 9.87 8.29 6.34
C ASN A 15 8.43 7.81 6.07
N SER A 16 8.07 7.67 4.79
CA SER A 16 7.22 6.55 4.44
C SER A 16 8.06 5.34 4.81
N ALA A 17 7.87 4.87 6.05
CA ALA A 17 8.29 3.55 6.44
C ALA A 17 7.54 2.62 5.50
N THR A 18 8.11 2.39 4.32
CA THR A 18 7.75 1.29 3.45
C THR A 18 8.12 0.10 4.29
N LYS A 19 7.16 -0.36 5.10
CA LYS A 19 7.22 -1.66 5.75
C LYS A 19 7.43 -2.61 4.58
N LYS A 20 8.68 -2.98 4.32
CA LYS A 20 9.03 -3.99 3.33
C LYS A 20 8.28 -5.22 3.79
N LYS A 21 7.12 -5.47 3.20
CA LYS A 21 6.39 -6.72 3.40
C LYS A 21 7.38 -7.80 2.97
N ASN A 22 7.64 -8.76 3.86
CA ASN A 22 8.48 -9.88 3.50
C ASN A 22 7.90 -10.50 2.22
N PRO A 23 8.73 -10.75 1.20
CA PRO A 23 8.24 -11.30 -0.05
C PRO A 23 7.53 -12.62 0.25
N LEU A 24 6.23 -12.68 -0.10
CA LEU A 24 5.42 -13.88 0.09
C LEU A 24 6.06 -15.04 -0.67
N SER A 25 6.35 -16.13 0.05
CA SER A 25 6.79 -17.38 -0.55
C SER A 25 5.71 -17.88 -1.52
N ALA A 26 6.14 -18.58 -2.58
CA ALA A 26 5.19 -19.18 -3.52
C ALA A 26 4.20 -20.13 -2.82
N ALA A 27 4.60 -20.75 -1.71
CA ALA A 27 3.76 -21.66 -0.91
C ALA A 27 2.62 -20.95 -0.15
N ASP A 28 2.79 -19.67 0.19
CA ASP A 28 1.80 -18.91 0.97
C ASP A 28 0.75 -18.22 0.08
N ARG A 29 1.01 -18.16 -1.23
CA ARG A 29 0.12 -17.52 -2.21
C ARG A 29 -1.18 -18.32 -2.36
N LYS A 30 -2.31 -17.60 -2.34
CA LYS A 30 -3.65 -18.17 -2.52
C LYS A 30 -4.24 -17.74 -3.85
N ASN A 31 -5.10 -18.59 -4.41
CA ASN A 31 -5.78 -18.32 -5.68
C ASN A 31 -7.12 -17.62 -5.43
N ILE A 32 -7.42 -16.59 -6.21
CA ILE A 32 -8.72 -15.90 -6.21
C ILE A 32 -9.30 -15.96 -7.62
N LYS A 33 -10.57 -16.34 -7.74
CA LYS A 33 -11.30 -16.30 -9.01
C LYS A 33 -11.87 -14.89 -9.21
N VAL A 34 -11.63 -14.32 -10.40
CA VAL A 34 -12.10 -12.99 -10.78
C VAL A 34 -12.72 -13.04 -12.17
N SER A 35 -13.48 -12.01 -12.54
CA SER A 35 -14.00 -11.89 -13.90
C SER A 35 -12.85 -11.65 -14.90
N PRO A 36 -13.05 -12.02 -16.19
CA PRO A 36 -12.04 -11.78 -17.23
C PRO A 36 -11.65 -10.31 -17.38
N GLU A 37 -12.62 -9.40 -17.26
CA GLU A 37 -12.39 -7.97 -17.35
C GLU A 37 -11.51 -7.45 -16.20
N THR A 38 -11.78 -7.90 -14.98
CA THR A 38 -10.96 -7.55 -13.81
C THR A 38 -9.54 -8.10 -13.94
N LEU A 39 -9.38 -9.34 -14.42
CA LEU A 39 -8.05 -9.90 -14.68
C LEU A 39 -7.27 -9.06 -15.70
N ASN A 40 -7.93 -8.58 -16.76
CA ASN A 40 -7.29 -7.72 -17.76
C ASN A 40 -6.83 -6.40 -17.15
N LYS A 41 -7.67 -5.75 -16.34
CA LYS A 41 -7.31 -4.52 -15.63
C LYS A 41 -6.11 -4.73 -14.70
N ILE A 42 -6.10 -5.81 -13.92
CA ILE A 42 -4.99 -6.18 -13.04
C ILE A 42 -3.70 -6.34 -13.85
N LYS A 43 -3.74 -7.11 -14.94
CA LYS A 43 -2.56 -7.34 -15.79
C LYS A 43 -2.02 -6.04 -16.38
N THR A 44 -2.89 -5.19 -16.93
CA THR A 44 -2.49 -3.91 -17.52
C THR A 44 -1.77 -3.02 -16.49
N ILE A 45 -2.32 -2.91 -15.28
CA ILE A 45 -1.72 -2.11 -14.21
C ILE A 45 -0.39 -2.74 -13.75
N CYS A 46 -0.34 -4.06 -13.59
CA CYS A 46 0.87 -4.79 -13.23
C CYS A 46 2.01 -4.55 -14.24
N THR A 47 1.70 -4.57 -15.53
CA THR A 47 2.66 -4.24 -16.60
C THR A 47 3.14 -2.79 -16.52
N MET A 48 2.23 -1.84 -16.28
CA MET A 48 2.58 -0.42 -16.19
C MET A 48 3.46 -0.08 -14.98
N LYS A 49 3.32 -0.85 -13.89
CA LYS A 49 3.97 -0.60 -12.61
C LYS A 49 5.11 -1.58 -12.29
N ASP A 50 5.42 -2.48 -13.22
CA ASP A 50 6.40 -3.56 -13.07
C ASP A 50 6.28 -4.31 -11.73
N MET A 51 5.05 -4.76 -11.44
CA MET A 51 4.70 -5.44 -10.18
C MET A 51 3.94 -6.73 -10.44
N LYS A 52 4.01 -7.66 -9.50
CA LYS A 52 3.28 -8.93 -9.61
C LYS A 52 1.82 -8.73 -9.18
N ASN A 53 0.93 -9.55 -9.74
CA ASN A 53 -0.51 -9.47 -9.47
C ASN A 53 -0.86 -9.44 -7.98
N TYR A 54 -0.18 -10.25 -7.15
CA TYR A 54 -0.46 -10.31 -5.71
C TYR A 54 0.02 -9.04 -4.98
N GLU A 55 1.09 -8.41 -5.44
CA GLU A 55 1.64 -7.16 -4.85
C GLU A 55 0.67 -6.00 -5.12
N LEU A 56 0.15 -5.92 -6.35
CA LEU A 56 -0.89 -4.96 -6.69
C LEU A 56 -2.15 -5.14 -5.84
N ILE A 57 -2.60 -6.39 -5.66
CA ILE A 57 -3.79 -6.70 -4.86
C ILE A 57 -3.56 -6.29 -3.40
N ASP A 58 -2.40 -6.57 -2.84
CA ASP A 58 -2.04 -6.19 -1.47
C ASP A 58 -2.01 -4.67 -1.29
N GLU A 59 -1.43 -3.92 -2.24
CA GLU A 59 -1.39 -2.46 -2.20
C GLU A 59 -2.79 -1.84 -2.34
N MET A 60 -3.58 -2.34 -3.28
CA MET A 60 -4.96 -1.87 -3.49
C MET A 60 -5.84 -2.13 -2.27
N LEU A 61 -5.67 -3.27 -1.62
CA LEU A 61 -6.40 -3.62 -0.40
C LEU A 61 -5.99 -2.71 0.77
N ASP A 62 -4.69 -2.51 0.98
CA ASP A 62 -4.19 -1.60 2.03
C ASP A 62 -4.67 -0.16 1.80
N TYR A 63 -4.68 0.29 0.55
CA TYR A 63 -5.20 1.60 0.17
C TYR A 63 -6.69 1.70 0.47
N TYR A 64 -7.48 0.68 0.13
CA TYR A 64 -8.92 0.67 0.39
C TYR A 64 -9.21 0.69 1.90
N ILE A 65 -8.52 -0.14 2.68
CA ILE A 65 -8.65 -0.17 4.15
C ILE A 65 -8.33 1.21 4.74
N THR A 66 -7.24 1.84 4.31
CA THR A 66 -6.79 3.12 4.86
C THR A 66 -7.70 4.29 4.49
N ASN A 67 -8.21 4.31 3.24
CA ASN A 67 -8.89 5.50 2.69
C ASN A 67 -10.42 5.38 2.64
N LYS A 68 -10.98 4.17 2.75
CA LYS A 68 -12.42 3.93 2.58
C LYS A 68 -13.09 3.36 3.82
N LEU A 69 -12.39 2.58 4.65
CA LEU A 69 -12.97 2.03 5.87
C LEU A 69 -12.89 3.02 7.01
N ASN A 70 -13.93 3.04 7.84
CA ASN A 70 -13.94 3.80 9.09
C ASN A 70 -13.21 3.04 10.21
N SER A 71 -12.93 3.74 11.33
CA SER A 71 -12.16 3.16 12.45
C SER A 71 -12.76 1.87 13.02
N ASN A 72 -14.08 1.71 13.01
CA ASN A 72 -14.73 0.50 13.51
C ASN A 72 -14.55 -0.69 12.56
N GLU A 73 -14.68 -0.46 11.27
CA GLU A 73 -14.45 -1.47 10.23
C GLU A 73 -12.99 -1.91 10.19
N GLN A 74 -12.06 -0.96 10.31
CA GLN A 74 -10.63 -1.24 10.39
C GLN A 74 -10.29 -2.04 11.65
N ASN A 75 -10.84 -1.67 12.81
CA ASN A 75 -10.63 -2.41 14.06
C ASN A 75 -11.15 -3.85 13.98
N ASN A 76 -12.28 -4.09 13.29
CA ASN A 76 -12.78 -5.46 13.09
C ASN A 76 -11.83 -6.32 12.27
N LEU A 77 -11.19 -5.75 11.24
CA LEU A 77 -10.17 -6.42 10.42
C LEU A 77 -8.91 -6.76 11.21
N LEU A 78 -8.49 -5.88 12.12
CA LEU A 78 -7.32 -6.11 12.98
C LEU A 78 -7.59 -7.16 14.07
N LEU A 79 -8.82 -7.23 14.61
CA LEU A 79 -9.20 -8.18 15.64
C LEU A 79 -9.35 -9.62 15.15
N ARG A 80 -9.43 -9.83 13.82
CA ARG A 80 -9.63 -11.13 13.16
C ARG A 80 -8.34 -11.78 12.64
N ARG A 81 -7.18 -11.19 12.90
CA ARG A 81 -5.87 -11.80 12.60
C ARG A 81 -5.40 -12.70 13.73
#